data_AF-A0A9D4YH48-F1
#
_entry.id   AF-A0A9D4YH48-F1
#
_cell.length_a   1.000
_cell.length_b   1.000
_cell.length_c   1.000
_cell.angle_alpha   90.00
_cell.angle_beta   90.00
_cell.angle_gamma   90.00
#
_symmetry.space_group_name_H-M   'P 1'
#
loop_
_entity.id
_entity.type
_entity.pdbx_description
1 polymer ?
#
loop_
_entity_poly.entity_id
_entity_poly.type
_entity_poly.pdbx_seq_one_letter_code
_entity_poly.pdbx_strand_id
1 'polypeptide(L)'
;FFLLFAYVFVMSIHLTDSGIEKIFDIIGSVYQYLNLLHQNSPQEWIFKELQNIGNMEFRFAEEQPQDDYAAELAENLKFYPIEDVIYGDYVYKTWDEQLIKQVLGFFVPENMRVDVV
;
A
#
# COMPACT_ATOMS: atom_id res chain seq x y z
N PHE A 1 -22.91 -10.97 -3.39
CA PHE A 1 -22.74 -9.58 -3.89
C PHE A 1 -21.26 -9.42 -4.20
N PHE A 2 -20.81 -9.76 -5.42
CA PHE A 2 -19.44 -9.50 -5.85
C PHE A 2 -19.40 -8.06 -6.34
N LEU A 3 -19.06 -7.12 -5.45
CA LEU A 3 -18.60 -5.81 -5.89
C LEU A 3 -17.27 -6.06 -6.60
N LEU A 4 -17.25 -5.76 -7.91
CA LEU A 4 -16.02 -5.73 -8.69
C LEU A 4 -15.24 -4.49 -8.23
N PHE A 5 -14.54 -4.61 -7.10
CA PHE A 5 -13.66 -3.55 -6.64
C PHE A 5 -12.50 -3.45 -7.63
N ALA A 6 -12.47 -2.37 -8.41
CA ALA A 6 -11.31 -1.99 -9.18
C ALA A 6 -10.36 -1.26 -8.23
N TYR A 7 -9.23 -1.89 -7.91
CA TYR A 7 -8.18 -1.27 -7.13
C TYR A 7 -7.17 -0.61 -8.07
N VAL A 8 -6.81 0.63 -7.77
CA VAL A 8 -5.78 1.38 -8.50
C VAL A 8 -4.62 1.60 -7.55
N PHE A 9 -3.42 1.21 -7.98
CA PHE A 9 -2.19 1.61 -7.31
C PHE A 9 -1.74 2.96 -7.85
N VAL A 10 -1.51 3.93 -6.96
CA VAL A 10 -1.12 5.29 -7.33
C VAL A 10 0.28 5.59 -6.78
N MET A 11 1.15 6.12 -7.66
CA MET A 11 2.44 6.67 -7.28
C MET A 11 2.46 8.15 -7.62
N SER A 12 2.65 9.01 -6.63
CA SER A 12 2.70 10.46 -6.79
C SER A 12 4.14 10.94 -6.68
N ILE A 13 4.64 11.60 -7.73
CA ILE A 13 6.00 12.16 -7.76
C ILE A 13 5.89 13.67 -7.95
N HIS A 14 6.39 14.42 -6.98
CA HIS A 14 6.49 15.88 -7.10
C HIS A 14 7.71 16.24 -7.96
N LEU A 15 7.48 16.99 -9.04
CA LEU A 15 8.51 17.38 -9.99
C LEU A 15 9.12 18.72 -9.60
N THR A 16 10.44 18.84 -9.77
CA THR A 16 11.11 20.14 -9.88
C THR A 16 10.90 20.72 -11.27
N ASP A 17 11.23 22.00 -11.46
CA ASP A 17 11.17 22.65 -12.78
C ASP A 17 11.93 21.85 -13.86
N SER A 18 13.13 21.37 -13.53
CA SER A 18 13.93 20.51 -14.41
C SER A 18 13.39 19.09 -14.58
N GLY A 19 12.57 18.61 -13.63
CA GLY A 19 11.94 17.29 -13.68
C GLY A 19 10.83 17.22 -14.73
N ILE A 20 10.16 18.35 -15.00
CA ILE A 20 9.12 18.45 -16.04
C ILE A 20 9.69 18.11 -17.42
N GLU A 21 10.93 18.50 -17.71
CA GLU A 21 11.60 18.20 -18.99
C GLU A 21 12.10 16.74 -19.08
N LYS A 22 12.06 15.99 -17.98
CA LYS A 22 12.68 14.65 -17.84
C LYS A 22 11.70 13.57 -17.38
N ILE A 23 10.41 13.74 -17.65
CA ILE A 23 9.35 12.83 -17.20
C ILE A 23 9.63 11.38 -17.63
N PHE A 24 10.05 11.16 -18.88
CA PHE A 24 10.36 9.80 -19.37
C PHE A 24 11.58 9.17 -18.68
N ASP A 25 12.58 9.96 -18.30
CA ASP A 25 13.74 9.47 -17.53
C ASP A 25 13.34 9.07 -16.10
N ILE A 26 12.41 9.83 -15.50
CA ILE A 26 11.85 9.54 -14.18
C ILE A 26 11.03 8.25 -14.23
N ILE A 27 10.12 8.13 -15.21
CA ILE A 27 9.37 6.88 -15.45
C ILE A 27 10.33 5.72 -15.66
N GLY A 28 11.38 5.91 -16.47
CA GLY A 28 12.43 4.91 -16.69
C GLY A 28 13.09 4.48 -15.38
N SER A 29 13.38 5.42 -14.48
CA SER A 29 13.97 5.15 -13.17
C SER A 29 13.02 4.39 -12.24
N VAL A 30 11.72 4.72 -12.27
CA VAL A 30 10.68 3.95 -11.55
C VAL A 30 10.66 2.50 -12.03
N TYR A 31 10.65 2.27 -13.34
CA TYR A 31 10.66 0.90 -13.89
C TYR A 31 11.97 0.16 -13.68
N GLN A 32 13.12 0.85 -13.62
CA GLN A 32 14.37 0.22 -13.20
C GLN A 32 14.27 -0.31 -11.77
N TYR A 33 13.65 0.45 -10.86
CA TYR A 33 13.43 0.01 -9.49
C TYR A 33 12.42 -1.14 -9.41
N LEU A 34 11.30 -1.06 -10.13
CA LEU A 34 10.33 -2.17 -10.21
C LEU A 34 10.99 -3.44 -10.75
N ASN A 35 11.82 -3.34 -11.79
CA ASN A 35 12.59 -4.47 -12.31
C ASN A 35 13.55 -5.05 -11.28
N LEU A 36 14.21 -4.21 -10.47
CA LEU A 36 15.02 -4.69 -9.35
C LEU A 36 14.15 -5.47 -8.36
N LEU A 37 12.95 -5.00 -8.03
CA LEU A 37 12.02 -5.74 -7.16
C LEU A 37 11.58 -7.07 -7.78
N HIS A 38 11.34 -7.13 -9.10
CA HIS A 38 10.99 -8.37 -9.79
C HIS A 38 12.11 -9.42 -9.76
N GLN A 39 13.37 -8.98 -9.78
CA GLN A 39 14.54 -9.87 -9.78
C GLN A 39 14.85 -10.45 -8.40
N ASN A 40 14.35 -9.83 -7.34
CA ASN A 40 14.58 -10.26 -5.97
C ASN A 40 13.31 -10.93 -5.42
N SER A 41 13.44 -11.97 -4.60
CA SER A 41 12.28 -12.49 -3.88
C SER A 41 11.76 -11.43 -2.89
N PRO A 42 10.44 -11.36 -2.63
CA PRO A 42 9.91 -10.55 -1.54
C PRO A 42 10.62 -10.90 -0.22
N GLN A 43 10.99 -9.87 0.53
CA GLN A 43 11.81 -10.01 1.71
C GLN A 43 10.91 -10.10 2.96
N GLU A 44 10.76 -11.29 3.53
CA GLU A 44 9.89 -11.53 4.69
C GLU A 44 10.26 -10.65 5.90
N TRP A 45 11.54 -10.28 6.05
CA TRP A 45 11.97 -9.41 7.13
C TRP A 45 11.33 -8.01 7.07
N ILE A 46 11.05 -7.48 5.86
CA ILE A 46 10.34 -6.19 5.69
C ILE A 46 8.91 -6.32 6.18
N PHE A 47 8.23 -7.42 5.88
CA PHE A 47 6.88 -7.68 6.39
C PHE A 47 6.88 -7.78 7.92
N LYS A 48 7.86 -8.47 8.51
CA LYS A 48 8.01 -8.55 9.97
C LYS A 48 8.29 -7.18 10.59
N GLU A 49 9.07 -6.33 9.92
CA GLU A 49 9.30 -4.96 10.36
C GLU A 49 8.02 -4.13 10.34
N LEU A 50 7.25 -4.17 9.25
CA LEU A 50 5.94 -3.51 9.16
C LEU A 50 4.95 -4.02 10.21
N GLN A 51 4.93 -5.34 10.45
CA GLN A 51 4.13 -5.94 11.51
C GLN A 51 4.52 -5.40 12.90
N ASN A 52 5.82 -5.25 13.18
CA ASN A 52 6.28 -4.68 14.44
C ASN A 52 5.90 -3.20 14.58
N ILE A 53 5.98 -2.43 13.49
CA ILE A 53 5.56 -1.03 13.46
C ILE A 53 4.06 -0.92 13.75
N GLY A 54 3.21 -1.65 13.02
CA GLY A 54 1.75 -1.63 13.24
C GLY A 54 1.36 -2.04 14.66
N ASN A 55 2.02 -3.07 15.22
CA ASN A 55 1.81 -3.46 16.61
C ASN A 55 2.20 -2.36 17.61
N MET A 56 3.25 -1.60 17.32
CA MET A 56 3.70 -0.49 18.15
C MET A 56 2.72 0.69 18.06
N GLU A 57 2.29 1.05 16.86
CA GLU A 57 1.28 2.08 16.62
C GLU A 57 -0.02 1.76 17.34
N PHE A 58 -0.51 0.53 17.25
CA PHE A 58 -1.69 0.10 17.99
C PHE A 58 -1.51 0.19 19.52
N ARG A 59 -0.37 -0.31 20.01
CA ARG A 59 -0.10 -0.35 21.46
C ARG A 59 -0.02 1.03 22.10
N PHE A 60 0.47 2.00 21.34
CA PHE A 60 0.69 3.37 21.80
C PHE A 60 -0.24 4.38 21.11
N ALA A 61 -1.36 3.91 20.56
CA ALA A 61 -2.36 4.77 19.95
C ALA A 61 -2.88 5.79 20.96
N GLU A 62 -2.92 7.06 20.56
CA GLU A 62 -3.47 8.16 21.37
C GLU A 62 -5.00 8.19 21.30
N GLU A 63 -5.62 8.85 22.27
CA GLU A 63 -7.07 9.08 22.21
C GLU A 63 -7.40 10.02 21.04
N GLN A 64 -8.32 9.57 20.19
CA GLN A 64 -8.86 10.33 19.08
C GLN A 64 -10.28 10.87 19.41
N PRO A 65 -10.77 11.90 18.70
CA PRO A 65 -12.14 12.40 18.88
C PRO A 65 -13.18 11.28 18.81
N GLN A 66 -14.15 11.28 19.72
CA GLN A 66 -15.04 10.13 19.88
C GLN A 66 -15.99 9.92 18.69
N ASP A 67 -16.32 10.99 17.98
CA ASP A 67 -17.11 10.97 16.75
C ASP A 67 -16.36 10.35 15.58
N ASP A 68 -15.09 10.73 15.38
CA ASP A 68 -14.21 10.12 14.37
C ASP A 68 -14.00 8.63 14.65
N TYR A 69 -13.71 8.27 15.90
CA TYR A 69 -13.50 6.88 16.28
C TYR A 69 -14.73 6.01 16.07
N ALA A 70 -15.92 6.49 16.41
CA ALA A 70 -17.15 5.74 16.18
C ALA A 70 -17.41 5.51 14.68
N ALA A 71 -17.08 6.49 13.83
CA ALA A 71 -17.19 6.37 12.39
C ALA A 71 -16.17 5.35 11.82
N GLU A 72 -14.92 5.43 12.26
CA GLU A 72 -13.85 4.48 11.90
C GLU A 72 -14.23 3.03 12.25
N LEU A 73 -14.65 2.77 13.50
CA LEU A 73 -15.06 1.43 13.91
C LEU A 73 -16.29 0.93 13.13
N ALA A 74 -17.22 1.81 12.78
CA ALA A 74 -18.38 1.45 11.95
C ALA A 74 -17.99 1.12 10.50
N GLU A 75 -16.95 1.76 9.97
CA GLU A 75 -16.36 1.40 8.69
C GLU A 75 -15.64 0.05 8.75
N ASN A 76 -14.83 -0.16 9.79
CA ASN A 76 -14.06 -1.38 10.02
C ASN A 76 -14.93 -2.63 10.11
N LEU A 77 -16.15 -2.53 10.65
CA LEU A 77 -17.13 -3.62 10.66
C LEU A 77 -17.50 -4.17 9.26
N LYS A 78 -17.22 -3.43 8.18
CA LYS A 78 -17.46 -3.88 6.80
C LYS A 78 -16.31 -4.73 6.26
N PHE A 79 -15.12 -4.59 6.83
CA PHE A 79 -13.87 -5.16 6.29
C PHE A 79 -13.27 -6.23 7.21
N TYR A 80 -13.46 -6.09 8.52
CA TYR A 80 -12.88 -6.95 9.54
C TYR A 80 -13.95 -7.67 10.37
N PRO A 81 -13.66 -8.88 10.87
CA PRO A 81 -14.55 -9.53 11.83
C PRO A 81 -14.55 -8.75 13.16
N ILE A 82 -15.60 -8.91 13.96
CA ILE A 82 -15.86 -8.09 15.16
C ILE A 82 -14.68 -8.06 16.15
N GLU A 83 -13.90 -9.15 16.23
CA GLU A 83 -12.77 -9.27 17.14
C GLU A 83 -11.57 -8.43 16.70
N ASP A 84 -11.48 -8.12 15.41
CA ASP A 84 -10.40 -7.37 14.78
C ASP A 84 -10.81 -5.91 14.48
N VAL A 85 -12.02 -5.45 14.84
CA VAL A 85 -12.54 -4.11 14.43
C VAL A 85 -11.68 -2.93 14.91
N ILE A 86 -11.03 -3.06 16.07
CA ILE A 86 -10.15 -2.02 16.60
C ILE A 86 -8.70 -2.18 16.08
N TYR A 87 -8.27 -3.42 15.84
CA TYR A 87 -6.87 -3.74 15.47
C TYR A 87 -6.65 -3.86 13.96
N GLY A 88 -7.72 -3.99 13.18
CA GLY A 88 -7.71 -4.37 11.77
C GLY A 88 -6.87 -3.45 10.90
N ASP A 89 -6.85 -2.16 11.19
CA ASP A 89 -6.07 -1.20 10.39
C ASP A 89 -4.57 -1.24 10.69
N TYR A 90 -4.17 -1.84 11.81
CA TYR A 90 -2.77 -2.01 12.22
C TYR A 90 -2.21 -3.38 11.83
N VAL A 91 -3.06 -4.30 11.35
CA VAL A 91 -2.71 -5.72 11.26
C VAL A 91 -1.95 -6.07 9.99
N TYR A 92 -0.75 -6.61 10.17
CA TYR A 92 -0.04 -7.37 9.16
C TYR A 92 -0.14 -8.86 9.52
N LYS A 93 -1.22 -9.53 9.11
CA LYS A 93 -1.60 -10.87 9.61
C LYS A 93 -0.84 -12.01 8.95
N THR A 94 -0.79 -11.99 7.62
CA THR A 94 -0.32 -13.13 6.82
C THR A 94 0.76 -12.68 5.85
N TRP A 95 1.93 -13.31 5.94
CA TRP A 95 2.94 -13.23 4.89
C TRP A 95 2.54 -14.14 3.74
N ASP A 96 2.32 -13.55 2.56
CA ASP A 96 2.04 -14.27 1.33
C ASP A 96 2.97 -13.77 0.21
N GLU A 97 4.10 -14.46 0.06
CA GLU A 97 5.09 -14.16 -0.97
C GLU A 97 4.51 -14.25 -2.39
N GLN A 98 3.59 -15.18 -2.63
CA GLN A 98 3.00 -15.38 -3.95
C GLN A 98 2.07 -14.23 -4.30
N LEU A 99 1.25 -13.78 -3.35
CA LEU A 99 0.39 -12.62 -3.54
C LEU A 99 1.22 -11.35 -3.83
N ILE A 100 2.34 -11.14 -3.11
CA ILE A 100 3.23 -10.00 -3.38
C ILE A 100 3.80 -10.08 -4.80
N LYS A 101 4.27 -11.27 -5.22
CA LYS A 101 4.75 -11.49 -6.59
C LYS A 101 3.66 -11.27 -7.64
N GLN A 102 2.44 -11.72 -7.39
CA GLN A 102 1.29 -11.51 -8.27
C GLN A 102 0.96 -10.04 -8.42
N VAL A 103 0.89 -9.31 -7.31
CA VAL A 103 0.64 -7.86 -7.29
C VAL A 103 1.74 -7.13 -8.05
N LEU A 104 3.01 -7.42 -7.74
CA LEU A 104 4.16 -6.84 -8.45
C LEU A 104 4.11 -7.16 -9.96
N GLY A 105 3.60 -8.33 -10.35
CA GLY A 105 3.34 -8.73 -11.73
C GLY A 105 2.47 -7.76 -12.55
N PHE A 106 1.63 -6.95 -11.91
CA PHE A 106 0.83 -5.92 -12.58
C PHE A 106 1.59 -4.62 -12.87
N PHE A 107 2.80 -4.45 -12.33
CA PHE A 107 3.60 -3.24 -12.48
C PHE A 107 4.44 -3.26 -13.76
N VAL A 108 3.73 -3.36 -14.89
CA VAL A 108 4.31 -3.34 -16.25
C VAL A 108 3.89 -2.06 -16.99
N PRO A 109 4.69 -1.54 -17.94
CA PRO A 109 4.35 -0.33 -18.69
C PRO A 109 2.97 -0.34 -19.34
N GLU A 110 2.54 -1.51 -19.81
CA GLU A 110 1.25 -1.71 -20.48
C GLU A 110 0.04 -1.53 -19.55
N ASN A 111 0.25 -1.62 -18.23
CA ASN A 111 -0.79 -1.47 -17.22
C ASN A 111 -0.69 -0.12 -16.47
N MET A 112 0.17 0.78 -16.93
CA MET A 112 0.35 2.10 -16.33
C MET A 112 -0.47 3.17 -17.04
N ARG A 113 -0.98 4.12 -16.27
CA ARG A 113 -1.48 5.41 -16.73
C ARG A 113 -0.65 6.52 -16.09
N VAL A 114 -0.32 7.55 -16.87
CA VAL A 114 0.42 8.73 -16.39
C VAL A 114 -0.45 9.95 -16.59
N ASP A 115 -0.63 10.72 -15.51
CA ASP A 115 -1.25 12.04 -15.53
C ASP A 115 -0.21 13.05 -15.02
N VAL A 116 -0.01 14.15 -15.76
CA VAL A 116 0.91 15.24 -15.39
C VAL A 116 0.06 16.47 -15.14
N VAL A 117 0.20 17.06 -13.94
CA VAL A 117 -0.62 18.18 -13.45
C VAL A 117 0.25 19.38 -13.14
#